data_AF-A0A2V8IVG4-F1
#
_entry.id   AF-A0A2V8IVG4-F1
#
_cell.length_a   1.000
_cell.length_b   1.000
_cell.length_c   1.000
_cell.angle_alpha   90.00
_cell.angle_beta   90.00
_cell.angle_gamma   90.00
#
_symmetry.space_group_name_H-M   'P 1'
#
loop_
_entity.id
_entity.type
_entity.pdbx_description
1 polymer ?
#
loop_
_entity_poly.entity_id
_entity_poly.type
_entity_poly.pdbx_seq_one_letter_code
_entity_poly.pdbx_strand_id
1 'polypeptide(L)'
;MRISVGTLCTLILAASVASLVAQARGGQSPPTAARFPVADLVLTNGRIITLEDAQPEVQAIAIGGDRITALGSAGAMEKYVGPNTQV
;
A
#
# COMPACT_ATOMS: atom_id res chain seq x y z
N MET A 1 44.83 -24.08 41.25
CA MET A 1 43.80 -25.03 40.80
C MET A 1 42.55 -24.27 40.37
N ARG A 2 42.48 -23.96 39.07
CA ARG A 2 41.29 -24.12 38.21
C ARG A 2 40.09 -23.22 38.48
N ILE A 3 40.27 -21.93 38.20
CA ILE A 3 39.18 -21.09 37.71
C ILE A 3 38.73 -21.72 36.39
N SER A 4 37.57 -22.37 36.39
CA SER A 4 37.09 -23.23 35.30
C SER A 4 36.81 -22.43 34.02
N VAL A 5 37.47 -22.83 32.93
CA VAL A 5 37.28 -22.35 31.54
C VAL A 5 35.81 -22.40 31.08
N GLY A 6 34.97 -23.20 31.76
CA GLY A 6 33.53 -23.31 31.48
C GLY A 6 32.72 -22.04 31.73
N THR A 7 33.04 -21.24 32.76
CA THR A 7 32.26 -20.04 33.11
C THR A 7 32.53 -18.85 32.17
N LEU A 8 33.72 -18.82 31.55
CA LEU A 8 34.06 -17.81 30.54
C LEU A 8 33.45 -18.15 29.17
N CYS A 9 33.26 -19.45 28.87
CA CYS A 9 32.71 -19.91 27.60
C CYS A 9 31.20 -19.63 27.47
N THR A 10 30.45 -19.62 28.57
CA THR A 10 29.00 -19.32 28.55
C THR A 10 28.69 -17.83 28.39
N LEU A 11 29.59 -16.94 28.83
CA LEU A 11 29.40 -15.50 28.70
C LEU A 11 29.65 -14.98 27.28
N ILE A 12 30.43 -15.70 26.48
CA ILE A 12 30.74 -15.31 25.08
C ILE A 12 29.61 -15.74 24.12
N LEU A 13 28.81 -16.78 24.44
CA LEU A 13 27.69 -17.20 23.58
C LEU A 13 26.43 -16.32 23.69
N ALA A 14 26.23 -15.60 24.79
CA ALA A 14 25.05 -14.74 24.96
C ALA A 14 25.14 -13.41 24.20
N ALA A 15 26.34 -12.98 23.80
CA ALA A 15 26.54 -11.70 23.11
C ALA A 15 26.32 -11.76 21.59
N SER A 16 26.28 -12.95 20.98
CA SER A 16 26.19 -13.09 19.52
C SER A 16 24.76 -13.12 18.96
N VAL A 17 23.75 -13.40 19.79
CA VAL A 17 22.35 -13.52 19.34
C VAL A 17 21.58 -12.19 19.35
N ALA A 18 22.09 -11.16 20.03
CA ALA A 18 21.41 -9.85 20.11
C ALA A 18 21.61 -8.97 18.86
N SER A 19 22.68 -9.19 18.08
CA SER A 19 22.99 -8.33 16.93
C SER A 19 22.27 -8.74 15.64
N LEU A 20 21.63 -9.90 15.56
CA LEU A 20 20.97 -10.37 14.33
C LEU A 20 19.55 -9.83 14.14
N VAL A 21 18.92 -9.27 15.18
CA VAL A 21 17.52 -8.78 15.10
C VAL A 21 17.43 -7.29 14.73
N ALA A 22 18.54 -6.54 14.73
CA ALA A 22 18.51 -5.09 14.48
C ALA A 22 18.54 -4.70 12.98
N GLN A 23 18.95 -5.61 12.07
CA GLN A 23 19.15 -5.29 10.64
C GLN A 23 17.90 -5.43 9.74
N ALA A 24 16.74 -5.76 10.31
CA ALA A 24 15.49 -5.88 9.56
C ALA A 24 14.67 -4.57 9.46
N ARG A 25 15.23 -3.41 9.85
CA ARG A 25 14.56 -2.09 9.70
C ARG A 25 15.18 -1.19 8.63
N GLY A 26 15.92 -1.77 7.67
CA GLY A 26 16.25 -1.07 6.43
C GLY A 26 15.09 -1.17 5.44
N GLY A 27 14.19 -0.18 5.38
CA GLY A 27 13.18 -0.15 4.33
C GLY A 27 11.87 0.59 4.58
N GLN A 28 11.75 1.43 5.62
CA GLN A 28 10.60 2.33 5.69
C GLN A 28 10.81 3.48 4.69
N SER A 29 10.54 3.20 3.41
CA SER A 29 10.28 4.24 2.43
C SER A 29 9.24 5.20 3.02
N PRO A 30 9.44 6.53 2.91
CA PRO A 30 8.47 7.49 3.41
C PRO A 30 7.08 7.13 2.88
N PRO A 31 5.99 7.32 3.66
CA PRO A 31 4.66 7.24 3.10
C PRO A 31 4.62 8.27 1.98
N THR A 32 4.71 7.79 0.73
CA THR A 32 4.45 8.63 -0.42
C THR A 32 3.07 9.19 -0.16
N ALA A 33 2.96 10.51 0.00
CA ALA A 33 1.67 11.17 0.11
C ALA A 33 0.80 10.55 -0.97
N ALA A 34 -0.34 9.98 -0.56
CA ALA A 34 -1.21 9.20 -1.42
C ALA A 34 -1.57 10.07 -2.63
N ARG A 35 -0.80 9.92 -3.69
CA ARG A 35 -1.02 10.62 -4.94
C ARG A 35 -2.23 9.88 -5.48
N PHE A 36 -3.41 10.51 -5.38
CA PHE A 36 -4.61 9.94 -5.95
C PHE A 36 -4.25 9.52 -7.38
N PRO A 37 -4.40 8.24 -7.75
CA PRO A 37 -3.97 7.80 -9.05
C PRO A 37 -4.85 8.54 -10.04
N VAL A 38 -4.25 9.47 -10.78
CA VAL A 38 -4.93 10.12 -11.89
C VAL A 38 -5.38 9.00 -12.82
N ALA A 39 -6.65 9.03 -13.22
CA ALA A 39 -7.21 8.03 -14.11
C ALA A 39 -6.81 8.34 -15.55
N ASP A 40 -6.68 7.31 -16.38
CA ASP A 40 -6.52 7.49 -17.83
C ASP A 40 -7.88 7.71 -18.50
N LEU A 41 -8.94 7.11 -17.96
CA LEU A 41 -10.31 7.21 -18.43
C LEU A 41 -11.29 7.34 -17.26
N VAL A 42 -12.24 8.26 -17.36
CA VAL A 42 -13.31 8.48 -16.38
C VAL A 42 -14.63 8.48 -17.11
N LEU A 43 -15.45 7.45 -16.92
CA LEU A 43 -16.80 7.42 -17.50
C LEU A 43 -17.77 8.01 -16.48
N THR A 44 -18.57 8.99 -16.89
CA THR A 44 -19.55 9.68 -16.03
C THR A 44 -20.95 9.63 -16.63
N ASN A 45 -21.96 9.96 -15.81
CA ASN A 45 -23.37 9.99 -16.22
C ASN A 45 -23.88 8.65 -16.79
N GLY A 46 -23.22 7.55 -16.43
CA GLY A 46 -23.59 6.20 -16.82
C GLY A 46 -24.44 5.53 -15.76
N ARG A 47 -25.07 4.40 -16.12
CA ARG A 47 -25.63 3.44 -15.17
C ARG A 47 -24.71 2.23 -15.14
N ILE A 48 -23.89 2.13 -14.09
CA ILE A 48 -22.88 1.08 -13.95
C ILE A 48 -23.33 0.12 -12.86
N ILE A 49 -23.47 -1.16 -13.19
CA ILE A 49 -23.87 -2.21 -12.24
C ILE A 49 -22.60 -2.92 -11.75
N THR A 50 -22.33 -2.90 -10.44
CA THR A 50 -21.04 -3.32 -9.86
C THR A 50 -21.01 -4.76 -9.32
N LEU A 51 -22.14 -5.49 -9.33
CA LEU A 51 -22.26 -6.84 -8.73
C LEU A 51 -21.84 -6.94 -7.25
N GLU A 52 -21.59 -5.83 -6.57
CA GLU A 52 -21.32 -5.78 -5.13
C GLU A 52 -22.61 -5.45 -4.37
N ASP A 53 -22.95 -6.24 -3.35
CA ASP A 53 -24.15 -6.04 -2.54
C ASP A 53 -24.21 -4.66 -1.85
N ALA A 54 -23.06 -4.15 -1.41
CA ALA A 54 -22.98 -2.89 -0.67
C ALA A 54 -23.24 -1.66 -1.56
N GLN A 55 -22.92 -1.75 -2.85
CA GLN A 55 -23.07 -0.64 -3.79
C GLN A 55 -23.34 -1.17 -5.20
N PRO A 56 -24.51 -1.77 -5.47
CA PRO A 56 -24.78 -2.52 -6.71
C PRO A 56 -24.85 -1.64 -7.97
N GLU A 57 -25.00 -0.33 -7.80
CA GLU A 57 -25.08 0.63 -8.89
C GLU A 57 -24.29 1.92 -8.57
N VAL A 58 -23.58 2.44 -9.57
CA VAL A 58 -22.87 3.73 -9.51
C VAL A 58 -23.05 4.54 -10.80
N GLN A 59 -22.76 5.84 -10.71
CA GLN A 59 -22.95 6.79 -11.83
C GLN A 59 -21.67 7.05 -12.62
N ALA A 60 -20.52 6.76 -12.01
CA ALA A 60 -19.23 7.02 -12.61
C ALA A 60 -18.15 6.03 -12.15
N ILE A 61 -17.17 5.82 -13.03
CA ILE A 61 -16.04 4.90 -12.84
C ILE A 61 -14.75 5.54 -13.36
N ALA A 62 -13.68 5.42 -12.59
CA ALA A 62 -12.34 5.86 -12.95
C ALA A 62 -11.43 4.65 -13.19
N ILE A 63 -10.75 4.64 -14.34
CA ILE A 63 -9.89 3.56 -14.82
C ILE A 63 -8.48 4.10 -15.01
N GLY A 64 -7.51 3.42 -14.39
CA GLY A 64 -6.09 3.68 -14.58
C GLY A 64 -5.43 2.41 -15.13
N GLY A 65 -4.80 2.50 -16.30
CA GLY A 65 -4.28 1.37 -17.04
C GLY A 65 -5.35 0.30 -17.28
N ASP A 66 -5.11 -0.90 -16.75
CA ASP A 66 -6.01 -2.06 -16.82
C ASP A 66 -6.95 -2.19 -15.61
N ARG A 67 -6.97 -1.23 -14.68
CA ARG A 67 -7.65 -1.37 -13.38
C ARG A 67 -8.64 -0.27 -13.06
N ILE A 68 -9.73 -0.68 -12.44
CA ILE A 68 -10.70 0.23 -11.82
C ILE A 68 -10.04 0.81 -10.57
N THR A 69 -9.87 2.13 -10.57
CA THR A 69 -9.23 2.86 -9.46
C THR A 69 -10.28 3.41 -8.50
N ALA A 70 -11.46 3.79 -9.00
CA ALA A 70 -12.55 4.29 -8.17
C ALA A 70 -13.93 4.13 -8.82
N LEU A 71 -14.96 4.10 -7.97
CA LEU A 71 -16.39 4.04 -8.31
C LEU A 71 -17.15 5.09 -7.48
N GLY A 72 -18.24 5.64 -8.01
CA GLY A 72 -19.10 6.55 -7.24
C GLY A 72 -20.00 7.46 -8.07
N SER A 73 -20.25 8.67 -7.56
CA SER A 73 -20.98 9.73 -8.27
C SER A 73 -20.09 10.46 -9.27
N ALA A 74 -20.69 11.15 -10.24
CA ALA A 74 -19.94 11.93 -11.23
C ALA A 74 -19.01 12.98 -10.58
N GLY A 75 -19.52 13.74 -9.61
CA GLY A 75 -18.72 14.73 -8.87
C GLY A 75 -17.60 14.11 -8.03
N ALA A 76 -17.78 12.89 -7.52
CA ALA A 76 -16.72 12.19 -6.79
C ALA A 76 -15.55 11.77 -7.70
N MET A 77 -15.76 11.72 -9.03
CA MET A 77 -14.72 11.36 -9.99
C MET A 77 -13.84 12.52 -10.43
N GLU A 78 -14.25 13.77 -10.21
CA GLU A 78 -13.49 14.96 -10.62
C GLU A 78 -12.07 14.99 -10.02
N LYS A 79 -11.90 14.45 -8.80
CA LYS A 79 -10.59 14.34 -8.14
C LYS A 79 -9.61 13.35 -8.80
N TYR A 80 -10.08 12.50 -9.72
CA TYR A 80 -9.25 11.56 -10.48
C TYR A 80 -8.96 12.06 -11.90
N VAL A 81 -9.53 13.20 -12.30
CA VAL A 81 -9.28 13.82 -13.61
C VAL A 81 -7.97 14.62 -13.54
N GLY A 82 -7.05 14.29 -14.44
CA GLY A 82 -5.80 15.02 -14.65
C GLY A 82 -5.60 15.42 -16.11
N PRO A 83 -4.44 16.01 -16.45
CA PRO A 83 -4.21 16.62 -17.76
C PRO A 83 -4.34 15.68 -18.95
N ASN A 84 -4.14 14.38 -18.74
CA ASN A 84 -4.20 13.35 -19.78
C ASN A 84 -5.42 12.42 -19.64
N THR A 85 -6.33 12.71 -18.70
CA THR A 85 -7.51 11.88 -18.46
C THR A 85 -8.57 12.15 -19.52
N GLN A 86 -9.09 11.09 -20.12
CA GLN A 86 -10.27 11.16 -20.98
C GLN A 86 -11.53 11.05 -20.13
N VAL A 87 -12.54 11.90 -20.40
CA VAL A 87 -13.85 11.89 -19.73
C VAL A 87 -14.96 11.64 -20.74
#